data_AF-A0A850DHG5-F1
#
_entry.id   AF-A0A850DHG5-F1
#
_cell.length_a   1.000
_cell.length_b   1.000
_cell.length_c   1.000
_cell.angle_alpha   90.00
_cell.angle_beta   90.00
_cell.angle_gamma   90.00
#
_symmetry.space_group_name_H-M   'P 1'
#
loop_
_entity.id
_entity.type
_entity.pdbx_description
1 polymer ?
#
loop_
_entity_poly.entity_id
_entity_poly.type
_entity_poly.pdbx_seq_one_letter_code
_entity_poly.pdbx_strand_id
1 'polypeptide(L)'
;MPFSDTADFAATDRGFIAGLKPDVVKDAKGNVVWNNDSYAFVTGTCPNSVNPSLWRQSQLVIKQGLYEVVPGIYQIRGLDLSNMTLVEGKTGVIVIDPLISTETAAAGLALYRKHRGDKPVTGLIYTHSHVDHFGGAMGVTTTEDVAAGRCPVLAPTGFMDHAVSENIFAGTAMARRAAYMYGAALPRGTKGQVGAGLGQTTSTGTVSLIPPTRTISQTGQQETVDGVPIVFQMTPGTEAPSEMNFYFPEHRALCVAENATHTLHNLLTLRGAVVRDPHEWSKYLTQTILMFGDKTDVAFASHHWPTWGREQIVEWLSLQRDMYGYLHDQTLRLVNQGYTGTEIAEMIQLPPALTEKWYCHGYYGSVSHNVKAVYQRYMGWFDGNPAHLWEHPPVESAKRHVDAMGGASDVLHKAGKAYDDGDYRWAVQMINYVIFADPDNKDAKMLQASAFEQLGYGSENGTWRNFYLSGAYELRNGSFGTPTKTESASMLNALTVDQIFDSVSLLVNGPKAWKTRMTTDWRISDENRTHRAELRNGVLIHYDLPAGFAGPAADMTCTLTRPTLIAMLTGGTDPAAAVRGGKAKIEGDPAKLAQLKGLLDKPDPNFAIVTP
;
A
#
# COMPACT_ATOMS: atom_id res chain seq x y z
N MET A 1 -27.80 9.96 2.33
CA MET A 1 -27.18 8.62 2.25
C MET A 1 -28.25 7.55 2.30
N PRO A 2 -28.10 6.46 1.53
CA PRO A 2 -29.15 5.46 1.31
C PRO A 2 -29.19 4.38 2.41
N PHE A 3 -29.38 4.76 3.68
CA PHE A 3 -29.39 3.82 4.83
C PHE A 3 -30.50 2.76 4.79
N SER A 4 -31.53 2.94 3.97
CA SER A 4 -32.54 1.90 3.72
C SER A 4 -32.04 0.75 2.84
N ASP A 5 -30.95 0.95 2.09
CA ASP A 5 -30.31 -0.12 1.32
C ASP A 5 -29.34 -0.91 2.20
N THR A 6 -29.81 -2.09 2.60
CA THR A 6 -29.08 -3.05 3.43
C THR A 6 -28.58 -4.27 2.66
N ALA A 7 -28.57 -4.23 1.32
CA ALA A 7 -28.22 -5.39 0.50
C ALA A 7 -26.79 -5.92 0.78
N ASP A 8 -25.84 -5.00 1.05
CA ASP A 8 -24.47 -5.37 1.38
C ASP A 8 -24.39 -6.28 2.61
N PHE A 9 -25.21 -6.08 3.65
CA PHE A 9 -25.16 -6.94 4.84
C PHE A 9 -25.46 -8.41 4.49
N ALA A 10 -26.47 -8.63 3.65
CA ALA A 10 -26.82 -9.96 3.15
C ALA A 10 -25.73 -10.51 2.22
N ALA A 11 -25.15 -9.68 1.36
CA ALA A 11 -24.05 -10.06 0.48
C ALA A 11 -22.78 -10.46 1.28
N THR A 12 -22.48 -9.75 2.37
CA THR A 12 -21.38 -10.11 3.25
C THR A 12 -21.66 -11.40 4.02
N ASP A 13 -22.89 -11.68 4.46
CA ASP A 13 -23.18 -12.95 5.17
C ASP A 13 -23.30 -14.17 4.25
N ARG A 14 -23.50 -13.94 2.96
CA ARG A 14 -23.74 -15.02 1.98
C ARG A 14 -22.55 -15.97 1.91
N GLY A 15 -22.85 -17.26 2.01
CA GLY A 15 -21.86 -18.33 1.86
C GLY A 15 -20.99 -18.58 3.10
N PHE A 16 -21.27 -17.96 4.25
CA PHE A 16 -20.51 -18.20 5.48
C PHE A 16 -20.45 -19.69 5.86
N ILE A 17 -19.24 -20.21 6.09
CA ILE A 17 -18.99 -21.59 6.53
C ILE A 17 -18.54 -21.62 7.99
N ALA A 18 -17.46 -20.88 8.30
CA ALA A 18 -16.86 -20.87 9.64
C ALA A 18 -15.97 -19.65 9.83
N GLY A 19 -15.85 -19.18 11.07
CA GLY A 19 -14.90 -18.13 11.47
C GLY A 19 -13.80 -18.68 12.38
N LEU A 20 -12.68 -17.97 12.45
CA LEU A 20 -11.60 -18.24 13.41
C LEU A 20 -12.07 -17.93 14.84
N LYS A 21 -11.80 -18.82 15.81
CA LYS A 21 -12.21 -18.65 17.22
C LYS A 21 -11.10 -19.10 18.19
N PRO A 22 -10.50 -18.20 19.00
CA PRO A 22 -10.62 -16.73 18.93
C PRO A 22 -10.12 -16.19 17.59
N ASP A 23 -10.57 -15.01 17.17
CA ASP A 23 -10.08 -14.36 15.93
C ASP A 23 -8.77 -13.61 16.19
N VAL A 24 -7.77 -14.40 16.55
CA VAL A 24 -6.44 -13.96 16.95
C VAL A 24 -5.41 -14.88 16.31
N VAL A 25 -4.49 -14.30 15.55
CA VAL A 25 -3.34 -14.99 14.96
C VAL A 25 -2.08 -14.54 15.70
N LYS A 26 -1.22 -15.52 16.02
CA LYS A 26 0.03 -15.29 16.74
C LYS A 26 1.23 -15.80 15.93
N ASP A 27 2.36 -15.15 16.12
CA ASP A 27 3.64 -15.65 15.62
C ASP A 27 4.15 -16.86 16.44
N ALA A 28 5.24 -17.47 15.99
CA ALA A 28 5.88 -18.59 16.67
C ALA A 28 6.40 -18.26 18.09
N LYS A 29 6.56 -16.98 18.43
CA LYS A 29 6.97 -16.50 19.76
C LYS A 29 5.77 -16.19 20.66
N GLY A 30 4.55 -16.31 20.15
CA GLY A 30 3.31 -16.03 20.87
C GLY A 30 2.87 -14.56 20.83
N ASN A 31 3.54 -13.69 20.07
CA ASN A 31 3.11 -12.31 19.86
C ASN A 31 1.87 -12.29 18.97
N VAL A 32 0.93 -11.40 19.27
CA VAL A 32 -0.25 -11.20 18.43
C VAL A 32 0.15 -10.42 17.19
N VAL A 33 -0.10 -11.01 16.01
CA VAL A 33 0.13 -10.37 14.70
C VAL A 33 -1.17 -9.95 14.01
N TRP A 34 -2.29 -10.53 14.43
CA TRP A 34 -3.65 -10.15 14.04
C TRP A 34 -4.61 -10.39 15.22
N ASN A 35 -5.53 -9.45 15.44
CA ASN A 35 -6.57 -9.58 16.46
C ASN A 35 -7.81 -8.80 16.04
N ASN A 36 -8.72 -9.48 15.37
CA ASN A 36 -9.98 -8.89 14.95
C ASN A 36 -11.01 -8.86 16.10
N ASP A 37 -10.88 -9.74 17.10
CA ASP A 37 -11.73 -9.73 18.32
C ASP A 37 -11.64 -8.37 19.06
N SER A 38 -10.53 -7.64 18.88
CA SER A 38 -10.36 -6.27 19.39
C SER A 38 -11.37 -5.25 18.83
N TYR A 39 -12.09 -5.60 17.77
CA TYR A 39 -13.13 -4.78 17.14
C TYR A 39 -14.55 -5.19 17.56
N ALA A 40 -14.74 -6.07 18.55
CA ALA A 40 -16.07 -6.50 19.00
C ALA A 40 -17.03 -5.36 19.41
N PHE A 41 -16.49 -4.15 19.64
CA PHE A 41 -17.28 -2.94 19.89
C PHE A 41 -17.98 -2.38 18.64
N VAL A 42 -17.61 -2.80 17.42
CA VAL A 42 -18.19 -2.38 16.14
C VAL A 42 -19.49 -3.14 15.87
N THR A 43 -20.52 -2.81 16.64
CA THR A 43 -21.84 -3.43 16.54
C THR A 43 -22.92 -2.47 17.04
N GLY A 44 -24.16 -2.69 16.61
CA GLY A 44 -25.31 -1.88 17.03
C GLY A 44 -25.26 -0.43 16.54
N THR A 45 -25.80 0.48 17.35
CA THR A 45 -26.00 1.90 17.01
C THR A 45 -24.66 2.64 16.82
N CYS A 46 -24.58 3.46 15.78
CA CYS A 46 -23.41 4.30 15.52
C CYS A 46 -23.15 5.28 16.68
N PRO A 47 -21.93 5.32 17.25
CA PRO A 47 -21.56 6.32 18.24
C PRO A 47 -21.40 7.70 17.60
N ASN A 48 -21.60 8.77 18.36
CA ASN A 48 -21.44 10.16 17.88
C ASN A 48 -20.00 10.51 17.46
N SER A 49 -19.01 9.72 17.87
CA SER A 49 -17.58 9.92 17.54
C SER A 49 -17.13 9.18 16.28
N VAL A 50 -18.06 8.63 15.48
CA VAL A 50 -17.78 7.96 14.21
C VAL A 50 -18.81 8.43 13.18
N ASN A 51 -18.35 8.66 11.95
CA ASN A 51 -19.25 8.95 10.84
C ASN A 51 -20.19 7.74 10.59
N PRO A 52 -21.53 7.93 10.51
CA PRO A 52 -22.48 6.83 10.32
C PRO A 52 -22.25 5.96 9.08
N SER A 53 -21.73 6.54 8.00
CA SER A 53 -21.39 5.80 6.78
C SER A 53 -20.16 4.91 6.99
N LEU A 54 -19.12 5.45 7.63
CA LEU A 54 -17.93 4.67 7.99
C LEU A 54 -18.28 3.57 8.98
N TRP A 55 -19.15 3.84 9.96
CA TRP A 55 -19.60 2.83 10.91
C TRP A 55 -20.31 1.67 10.23
N ARG A 56 -21.21 1.96 9.27
CA ARG A 56 -21.82 0.94 8.41
C ARG A 56 -20.74 0.11 7.70
N GLN A 57 -19.77 0.76 7.06
CA GLN A 57 -18.69 0.06 6.36
C GLN A 57 -17.89 -0.82 7.33
N SER A 58 -17.49 -0.29 8.49
CA SER A 58 -16.77 -1.02 9.53
C SER A 58 -17.53 -2.26 10.03
N GLN A 59 -18.87 -2.21 10.12
CA GLN A 59 -19.70 -3.37 10.47
C GLN A 59 -19.73 -4.45 9.39
N LEU A 60 -19.51 -4.09 8.13
CA LEU A 60 -19.43 -5.03 7.02
C LEU A 60 -18.03 -5.66 6.94
N VAL A 61 -16.97 -4.84 7.01
CA VAL A 61 -15.58 -5.29 6.85
C VAL A 61 -15.00 -6.02 8.06
N ILE A 62 -15.59 -5.88 9.25
CA ILE A 62 -15.21 -6.68 10.42
C ILE A 62 -15.58 -8.17 10.27
N LYS A 63 -16.58 -8.50 9.44
CA LYS A 63 -17.04 -9.88 9.28
C LYS A 63 -15.91 -10.74 8.71
N GLN A 64 -15.58 -11.80 9.43
CA GLN A 64 -14.42 -12.65 9.16
C GLN A 64 -14.80 -14.10 8.90
N GLY A 65 -13.88 -14.85 8.32
CA GLY A 65 -13.95 -16.30 8.21
C GLY A 65 -13.83 -16.82 6.80
N LEU A 66 -14.17 -18.09 6.64
CA LEU A 66 -14.26 -18.82 5.39
C LEU A 66 -15.69 -18.70 4.82
N TYR A 67 -15.78 -18.25 3.58
CA TYR A 67 -17.02 -18.09 2.83
C TYR A 67 -16.93 -18.85 1.50
N GLU A 68 -18.00 -19.51 1.09
CA GLU A 68 -18.21 -20.01 -0.27
C GLU A 68 -18.73 -18.89 -1.16
N VAL A 69 -18.00 -18.55 -2.22
CA VAL A 69 -18.43 -17.57 -3.23
C VAL A 69 -19.40 -18.24 -4.21
N VAL A 70 -18.95 -19.38 -4.75
CA VAL A 70 -19.68 -20.37 -5.56
C VAL A 70 -19.05 -21.73 -5.27
N PRO A 71 -19.73 -22.86 -5.56
CA PRO A 71 -19.13 -24.18 -5.38
C PRO A 71 -17.75 -24.27 -6.05
N GLY A 72 -16.72 -24.58 -5.25
CA GLY A 72 -15.33 -24.67 -5.70
C GLY A 72 -14.49 -23.40 -5.51
N ILE A 73 -15.09 -22.23 -5.23
CA ILE A 73 -14.38 -20.98 -4.94
C ILE A 73 -14.74 -20.47 -3.55
N TYR A 74 -13.73 -20.26 -2.71
CA TYR A 74 -13.88 -19.81 -1.33
C TYR A 74 -13.03 -18.59 -1.05
N GLN A 75 -13.42 -17.79 -0.08
CA GLN A 75 -12.62 -16.66 0.41
C GLN A 75 -12.43 -16.74 1.92
N ILE A 76 -11.21 -16.52 2.36
CA ILE A 76 -10.87 -16.12 3.71
C ILE A 76 -10.94 -14.60 3.74
N ARG A 77 -11.79 -14.05 4.61
CA ARG A 77 -11.98 -12.60 4.79
C ARG A 77 -11.76 -12.22 6.24
N GLY A 78 -11.33 -10.98 6.49
CA GLY A 78 -11.19 -10.42 7.84
C GLY A 78 -10.09 -11.05 8.70
N LEU A 79 -9.17 -11.82 8.10
CA LEU A 79 -7.95 -12.32 8.77
C LEU A 79 -6.70 -11.47 8.46
N ASP A 80 -6.85 -10.45 7.62
CA ASP A 80 -5.86 -9.42 7.33
C ASP A 80 -6.59 -8.20 6.70
N LEU A 81 -5.86 -7.25 6.13
CA LEU A 81 -6.45 -6.16 5.35
C LEU A 81 -7.20 -6.70 4.11
N SER A 82 -6.54 -7.59 3.38
CA SER A 82 -7.02 -8.22 2.15
C SER A 82 -7.73 -9.56 2.41
N ASN A 83 -8.36 -10.08 1.35
CA ASN A 83 -8.90 -11.42 1.28
C ASN A 83 -7.89 -12.39 0.66
N MET A 84 -7.95 -13.65 1.08
CA MET A 84 -7.27 -14.75 0.38
C MET A 84 -8.31 -15.65 -0.26
N THR A 85 -8.22 -15.88 -1.56
CA THR A 85 -9.17 -16.71 -2.31
C THR A 85 -8.58 -18.09 -2.59
N LEU A 86 -9.42 -19.13 -2.51
CA LEU A 86 -9.08 -20.53 -2.68
C LEU A 86 -9.96 -21.13 -3.77
N VAL A 87 -9.36 -21.64 -4.85
CA VAL A 87 -10.06 -22.27 -5.98
C VAL A 87 -9.71 -23.75 -6.03
N GLU A 88 -10.70 -24.61 -5.79
CA GLU A 88 -10.56 -26.07 -5.80
C GLU A 88 -10.23 -26.56 -7.22
N GLY A 89 -9.07 -27.20 -7.38
CA GLY A 89 -8.65 -27.86 -8.63
C GLY A 89 -8.91 -29.37 -8.59
N LYS A 90 -8.30 -30.09 -9.54
CA LYS A 90 -8.42 -31.55 -9.64
C LYS A 90 -7.73 -32.29 -8.50
N THR A 91 -6.57 -31.81 -8.06
CA THR A 91 -5.72 -32.49 -7.09
C THR A 91 -5.46 -31.69 -5.82
N GLY A 92 -5.69 -30.38 -5.85
CA GLY A 92 -5.40 -29.47 -4.75
C GLY A 92 -6.23 -28.19 -4.80
N VAL A 93 -5.60 -27.09 -4.41
CA VAL A 93 -6.21 -25.77 -4.36
C VAL A 93 -5.26 -24.71 -4.90
N ILE A 94 -5.77 -23.80 -5.71
CA ILE A 94 -5.07 -22.60 -6.16
C ILE A 94 -5.35 -21.50 -5.14
N VAL A 95 -4.31 -20.84 -4.65
CA VAL A 95 -4.42 -19.68 -3.77
C VAL A 95 -4.25 -18.40 -4.58
N ILE A 96 -5.09 -17.41 -4.33
CA ILE A 96 -4.98 -16.05 -4.86
C ILE A 96 -4.80 -15.11 -3.67
N ASP A 97 -3.78 -14.25 -3.76
CA ASP A 97 -3.48 -13.18 -2.82
C ASP A 97 -3.36 -13.65 -1.35
N PRO A 98 -2.21 -14.22 -0.95
CA PRO A 98 -2.04 -14.83 0.35
C PRO A 98 -1.77 -13.80 1.46
N LEU A 99 -2.57 -12.74 1.57
CA LEU A 99 -2.53 -11.75 2.66
C LEU A 99 -1.17 -11.03 2.84
N ILE A 100 -1.02 -10.24 3.91
CA ILE A 100 0.23 -9.53 4.24
C ILE A 100 1.25 -10.44 4.94
N SER A 101 0.79 -11.24 5.90
CA SER A 101 1.69 -11.99 6.79
C SER A 101 1.60 -13.49 6.56
N THR A 102 2.73 -14.19 6.67
CA THR A 102 2.76 -15.66 6.53
C THR A 102 1.86 -16.34 7.58
N GLU A 103 1.79 -15.79 8.79
CA GLU A 103 0.99 -16.33 9.87
C GLU A 103 -0.52 -16.23 9.59
N THR A 104 -0.99 -15.09 9.05
CA THR A 104 -2.41 -14.89 8.72
C THR A 104 -2.82 -15.76 7.54
N ALA A 105 -1.95 -15.88 6.52
CA ALA A 105 -2.18 -16.74 5.37
C ALA A 105 -2.25 -18.23 5.77
N ALA A 106 -1.32 -18.68 6.62
CA ALA A 106 -1.31 -20.04 7.16
C ALA A 106 -2.58 -20.33 8.00
N ALA A 107 -3.01 -19.38 8.83
CA ALA A 107 -4.24 -19.51 9.62
C ALA A 107 -5.49 -19.62 8.72
N GLY A 108 -5.57 -18.80 7.65
CA GLY A 108 -6.63 -18.86 6.66
C GLY A 108 -6.67 -20.20 5.91
N LEU A 109 -5.52 -20.69 5.45
CA LEU A 109 -5.42 -21.97 4.76
C LEU A 109 -5.78 -23.14 5.68
N ALA A 110 -5.37 -23.09 6.96
CA ALA A 110 -5.75 -24.08 7.96
C ALA A 110 -7.27 -24.08 8.22
N LEU A 111 -7.91 -22.90 8.28
CA LEU A 111 -9.35 -22.78 8.41
C LEU A 111 -10.07 -23.40 7.21
N TYR A 112 -9.61 -23.13 5.98
CA TYR A 112 -10.11 -23.79 4.78
C TYR A 112 -9.96 -25.33 4.86
N ARG A 113 -8.76 -25.84 5.17
CA ARG A 113 -8.47 -27.28 5.21
C ARG A 113 -9.33 -28.03 6.23
N LYS A 114 -9.61 -27.40 7.37
CA LYS A 114 -10.50 -27.94 8.41
C LYS A 114 -11.91 -28.24 7.88
N HIS A 115 -12.41 -27.46 6.92
CA HIS A 115 -13.77 -27.56 6.41
C HIS A 115 -13.87 -28.16 5.00
N ARG A 116 -12.80 -28.10 4.21
CA ARG A 116 -12.77 -28.51 2.79
C ARG A 116 -11.79 -29.65 2.49
N GLY A 117 -11.13 -30.17 3.52
CA GLY A 117 -10.13 -31.23 3.42
C GLY A 117 -8.71 -30.71 3.22
N ASP A 118 -7.73 -31.55 3.57
CA ASP A 118 -6.30 -31.20 3.54
C ASP A 118 -5.72 -31.24 2.11
N LYS A 119 -6.21 -30.35 1.25
CA LYS A 119 -5.76 -30.23 -0.13
C LYS A 119 -4.39 -29.53 -0.18
N PRO A 120 -3.42 -30.04 -0.96
CA PRO A 120 -2.16 -29.34 -1.20
C PRO A 120 -2.40 -28.07 -2.02
N VAL A 121 -1.54 -27.06 -1.83
CA VAL A 121 -1.56 -25.87 -2.70
C VAL A 121 -0.87 -26.22 -4.02
N THR A 122 -1.61 -26.12 -5.11
CA THR A 122 -1.21 -26.54 -6.46
C THR A 122 -1.03 -25.37 -7.42
N GLY A 123 -1.23 -24.15 -6.93
CA GLY A 123 -0.96 -22.90 -7.66
C GLY A 123 -1.08 -21.70 -6.75
N LEU A 124 -0.34 -20.65 -7.09
CA LEU A 124 -0.39 -19.35 -6.42
C LEU A 124 -0.53 -18.25 -7.47
N ILE A 125 -1.43 -17.30 -7.25
CA ILE A 125 -1.66 -16.16 -8.13
C ILE A 125 -1.53 -14.89 -7.29
N TYR A 126 -0.71 -13.94 -7.74
CA TYR A 126 -0.72 -12.57 -7.23
C TYR A 126 -1.49 -11.72 -8.22
N THR A 127 -2.59 -11.10 -7.79
CA THR A 127 -3.38 -10.22 -8.66
C THR A 127 -2.58 -8.99 -9.06
N HIS A 128 -1.77 -8.45 -8.14
CA HIS A 128 -0.98 -7.24 -8.36
C HIS A 128 0.18 -7.09 -7.36
N SER A 129 0.95 -6.01 -7.50
CA SER A 129 2.24 -5.78 -6.83
C SER A 129 2.21 -5.13 -5.44
N HIS A 130 1.09 -5.16 -4.69
CA HIS A 130 1.05 -4.65 -3.31
C HIS A 130 1.22 -5.77 -2.27
N VAL A 131 1.80 -5.41 -1.12
CA VAL A 131 2.28 -6.36 -0.10
C VAL A 131 1.17 -7.22 0.53
N ASP A 132 -0.05 -6.71 0.60
CA ASP A 132 -1.22 -7.44 1.07
C ASP A 132 -1.72 -8.52 0.11
N HIS A 133 -1.11 -8.65 -1.06
CA HIS A 133 -1.48 -9.62 -2.10
C HIS A 133 -0.37 -10.62 -2.41
N PHE A 134 0.79 -10.53 -1.74
CA PHE A 134 1.86 -11.52 -1.87
C PHE A 134 2.58 -11.82 -0.55
N GLY A 135 2.41 -10.97 0.46
CA GLY A 135 3.23 -10.96 1.67
C GLY A 135 3.17 -12.27 2.46
N GLY A 136 2.03 -12.95 2.50
CA GLY A 136 1.92 -14.25 3.19
C GLY A 136 2.19 -15.47 2.31
N ALA A 137 2.84 -15.34 1.14
CA ALA A 137 3.11 -16.45 0.22
C ALA A 137 3.75 -17.68 0.87
N MET A 138 4.75 -17.48 1.75
CA MET A 138 5.40 -18.58 2.46
C MET A 138 4.54 -19.19 3.59
N GLY A 139 3.36 -18.64 3.87
CA GLY A 139 2.35 -19.24 4.75
C GLY A 139 1.49 -20.29 4.04
N VAL A 140 1.47 -20.31 2.71
CA VAL A 140 0.62 -21.23 1.92
C VAL A 140 1.42 -22.23 1.08
N THR A 141 2.64 -21.92 0.69
CA THR A 141 3.54 -22.82 -0.05
C THR A 141 5.00 -22.55 0.30
N THR A 142 5.92 -23.37 -0.21
CA THR A 142 7.37 -23.24 0.02
C THR A 142 8.11 -22.92 -1.28
N THR A 143 9.30 -22.33 -1.18
CA THR A 143 10.19 -22.12 -2.34
C THR A 143 10.60 -23.44 -2.98
N GLU A 144 10.72 -24.50 -2.18
CA GLU A 144 11.06 -25.86 -2.62
C GLU A 144 9.94 -26.48 -3.45
N ASP A 145 8.68 -26.30 -3.05
CA ASP A 145 7.52 -26.77 -3.83
C ASP A 145 7.40 -26.04 -5.17
N VAL A 146 7.63 -24.73 -5.16
CA VAL A 146 7.63 -23.92 -6.39
C VAL A 146 8.78 -24.34 -7.31
N ALA A 147 10.00 -24.47 -6.79
CA ALA A 147 11.17 -24.89 -7.56
C ALA A 147 11.02 -26.32 -8.13
N ALA A 148 10.35 -27.20 -7.41
CA ALA A 148 10.03 -28.56 -7.88
C ALA A 148 8.85 -28.62 -8.87
N GLY A 149 8.24 -27.48 -9.22
CA GLY A 149 7.11 -27.40 -10.15
C GLY A 149 5.78 -27.88 -9.59
N ARG A 150 5.66 -28.08 -8.27
CA ARG A 150 4.42 -28.52 -7.61
C ARG A 150 3.39 -27.40 -7.45
N CYS A 151 3.86 -26.15 -7.37
CA CYS A 151 3.02 -24.97 -7.25
C CYS A 151 3.56 -23.87 -8.19
N PRO A 152 3.07 -23.72 -9.43
CA PRO A 152 3.38 -22.55 -10.25
C PRO A 152 2.88 -21.26 -9.59
N VAL A 153 3.66 -20.19 -9.71
CA VAL A 153 3.32 -18.85 -9.19
C VAL A 153 3.10 -17.93 -10.38
N LEU A 154 1.89 -17.40 -10.53
CA LEU A 154 1.47 -16.54 -11.64
C LEU A 154 1.38 -15.10 -11.15
N ALA A 155 1.89 -14.16 -11.96
CA ALA A 155 1.77 -12.73 -11.69
C ALA A 155 1.76 -11.91 -12.99
N PRO A 156 1.23 -10.68 -12.97
CA PRO A 156 1.28 -9.77 -14.12
C PRO A 156 2.72 -9.37 -14.48
N THR A 157 2.98 -9.07 -15.76
CA THR A 157 4.24 -8.47 -16.20
C THR A 157 4.56 -7.21 -15.40
N GLY A 158 5.82 -7.07 -14.98
CA GLY A 158 6.29 -5.94 -14.17
C GLY A 158 6.12 -6.15 -12.65
N PHE A 159 5.50 -7.25 -12.21
CA PHE A 159 5.23 -7.50 -10.79
C PHE A 159 6.48 -7.37 -9.92
N MET A 160 7.58 -8.06 -10.27
CA MET A 160 8.81 -8.06 -9.46
C MET A 160 9.44 -6.67 -9.37
N ASP A 161 9.43 -5.91 -10.47
CA ASP A 161 10.01 -4.57 -10.50
C ASP A 161 9.26 -3.64 -9.55
N HIS A 162 7.92 -3.68 -9.58
CA HIS A 162 7.07 -2.81 -8.79
C HIS A 162 6.92 -3.24 -7.33
N ALA A 163 6.79 -4.53 -7.05
CA ALA A 163 6.71 -5.05 -5.68
C ALA A 163 7.94 -4.67 -4.86
N VAL A 164 9.11 -4.64 -5.52
CA VAL A 164 10.39 -4.31 -4.89
C VAL A 164 10.65 -2.81 -4.86
N SER A 165 10.52 -2.11 -5.99
CA SER A 165 10.86 -0.67 -6.08
C SER A 165 9.99 0.22 -5.19
N GLU A 166 8.68 -0.05 -5.11
CA GLU A 166 7.76 0.73 -4.28
C GLU A 166 8.12 0.65 -2.80
N ASN A 167 8.48 -0.55 -2.33
CA ASN A 167 8.71 -0.82 -0.92
C ASN A 167 10.12 -0.44 -0.44
N ILE A 168 11.07 -0.20 -1.34
CA ILE A 168 12.48 -0.01 -0.98
C ILE A 168 12.94 1.43 -1.18
N PHE A 169 12.69 2.04 -2.33
CA PHE A 169 13.29 3.36 -2.66
C PHE A 169 12.78 4.49 -1.76
N ALA A 170 11.48 4.51 -1.47
CA ALA A 170 10.86 5.42 -0.51
C ALA A 170 10.29 4.66 0.70
N GLY A 171 10.75 3.43 0.93
CA GLY A 171 10.18 2.47 1.88
C GLY A 171 10.05 3.02 3.30
N THR A 172 11.11 3.66 3.81
CA THR A 172 11.11 4.26 5.15
C THR A 172 10.03 5.34 5.31
N ALA A 173 9.92 6.25 4.33
CA ALA A 173 8.94 7.33 4.35
C ALA A 173 7.51 6.81 4.21
N MET A 174 7.29 5.88 3.28
CA MET A 174 6.00 5.26 3.05
C MET A 174 5.54 4.45 4.28
N ALA A 175 6.42 3.65 4.89
CA ALA A 175 6.08 2.84 6.07
C ALA A 175 5.72 3.71 7.28
N ARG A 176 6.48 4.78 7.54
CA ARG A 176 6.18 5.72 8.62
C ARG A 176 4.85 6.44 8.42
N ARG A 177 4.53 6.86 7.19
CA ARG A 177 3.22 7.48 6.86
C ARG A 177 2.08 6.45 6.86
N ALA A 178 2.33 5.21 6.47
CA ALA A 178 1.36 4.12 6.54
C ALA A 178 0.94 3.81 7.98
N ALA A 179 1.82 4.04 8.96
CA ALA A 179 1.50 3.90 10.38
C ALA A 179 0.35 4.84 10.80
N TYR A 180 0.28 6.05 10.24
CA TYR A 180 -0.86 6.96 10.40
C TYR A 180 -2.08 6.48 9.58
N MET A 181 -1.87 6.13 8.32
CA MET A 181 -2.94 5.72 7.39
C MET A 181 -3.80 4.57 7.92
N TYR A 182 -3.16 3.52 8.42
CA TYR A 182 -3.85 2.33 8.92
C TYR A 182 -4.17 2.41 10.41
N GLY A 183 -3.54 3.34 11.14
CA GLY A 183 -3.76 3.52 12.57
C GLY A 183 -3.49 2.24 13.37
N ALA A 184 -2.52 1.41 12.94
CA ALA A 184 -2.29 0.10 13.55
C ALA A 184 -1.89 0.18 15.03
N ALA A 185 -1.24 1.28 15.43
CA ALA A 185 -0.85 1.57 16.81
C ALA A 185 -1.93 2.31 17.62
N LEU A 186 -3.02 2.77 16.98
CA LEU A 186 -4.07 3.49 17.70
C LEU A 186 -4.87 2.53 18.59
N PRO A 187 -5.38 3.00 19.74
CA PRO A 187 -6.34 2.25 20.52
C PRO A 187 -7.56 1.86 19.70
N ARG A 188 -8.04 0.61 19.88
CA ARG A 188 -9.27 0.12 19.28
C ARG A 188 -10.46 0.60 20.10
N GLY A 189 -11.39 1.33 19.48
CA GLY A 189 -12.58 1.83 20.16
C GLY A 189 -13.28 2.94 19.40
N THR A 190 -14.46 3.35 19.86
CA THR A 190 -15.32 4.35 19.20
C THR A 190 -14.68 5.73 19.05
N LYS A 191 -13.68 6.06 19.86
CA LYS A 191 -12.86 7.29 19.79
C LYS A 191 -11.47 7.08 19.18
N GLY A 192 -11.15 5.84 18.82
CA GLY A 192 -9.88 5.45 18.21
C GLY A 192 -10.11 4.89 16.81
N GLN A 193 -9.31 3.89 16.46
CA GLN A 193 -9.38 3.25 15.16
C GLN A 193 -10.60 2.31 15.09
N VAL A 194 -11.32 2.35 13.96
CA VAL A 194 -12.55 1.58 13.70
C VAL A 194 -12.52 0.81 12.37
N GLY A 195 -11.42 0.87 11.63
CA GLY A 195 -11.28 0.33 10.28
C GLY A 195 -10.44 1.25 9.39
N ALA A 196 -10.05 0.74 8.22
CA ALA A 196 -9.41 1.51 7.15
C ALA A 196 -10.34 1.71 5.94
N GLY A 197 -11.60 1.27 6.02
CA GLY A 197 -12.59 1.36 4.95
C GLY A 197 -12.53 0.20 3.97
N LEU A 198 -11.34 -0.13 3.47
CA LEU A 198 -11.06 -1.29 2.61
C LEU A 198 -11.03 -2.63 3.36
N GLY A 199 -10.67 -2.56 4.64
CA GLY A 199 -10.59 -3.66 5.60
C GLY A 199 -10.32 -3.10 7.00
N GLN A 200 -10.00 -3.95 7.98
CA GLN A 200 -9.84 -3.47 9.37
C GLN A 200 -8.53 -2.69 9.59
N THR A 201 -7.40 -3.31 9.32
CA THR A 201 -6.03 -2.78 9.51
C THR A 201 -5.06 -3.72 8.79
N THR A 202 -3.78 -3.40 8.77
CA THR A 202 -2.72 -4.35 8.34
C THR A 202 -2.33 -5.29 9.48
N SER A 203 -2.08 -6.58 9.20
CA SER A 203 -1.35 -7.44 10.12
C SER A 203 0.10 -6.98 10.32
N THR A 204 0.73 -7.42 11.42
CA THR A 204 2.10 -7.02 11.80
C THR A 204 3.05 -8.22 11.92
N GLY A 205 2.77 -9.27 11.15
CA GLY A 205 3.54 -10.51 11.12
C GLY A 205 4.69 -10.46 10.12
N THR A 206 5.07 -11.64 9.63
CA THR A 206 6.23 -11.81 8.76
C THR A 206 5.81 -11.65 7.29
N VAL A 207 6.35 -10.64 6.62
CA VAL A 207 6.21 -10.48 5.17
C VAL A 207 7.19 -11.41 4.44
N SER A 208 6.72 -12.02 3.36
CA SER A 208 7.46 -12.94 2.49
C SER A 208 7.18 -12.65 1.01
N LEU A 209 7.99 -13.21 0.13
CA LEU A 209 7.78 -13.16 -1.32
C LEU A 209 8.36 -14.43 -1.95
N ILE A 210 7.56 -15.08 -2.79
CA ILE A 210 8.03 -16.15 -3.68
C ILE A 210 7.95 -15.62 -5.12
N PRO A 211 9.08 -15.52 -5.85
CA PRO A 211 9.07 -14.99 -7.21
C PRO A 211 8.12 -15.75 -8.15
N PRO A 212 7.41 -15.05 -9.06
CA PRO A 212 6.59 -15.68 -10.07
C PRO A 212 7.40 -16.63 -10.97
N THR A 213 6.82 -17.79 -11.28
CA THR A 213 7.38 -18.74 -12.26
C THR A 213 6.69 -18.65 -13.61
N ARG A 214 5.55 -17.95 -13.68
CA ARG A 214 4.80 -17.67 -14.90
C ARG A 214 4.35 -16.21 -14.92
N THR A 215 4.54 -15.58 -16.07
CA THR A 215 4.16 -14.18 -16.29
C THR A 215 2.94 -14.10 -17.17
N ILE A 216 1.96 -13.32 -16.74
CA ILE A 216 0.81 -12.92 -17.56
C ILE A 216 1.15 -11.60 -18.24
N SER A 217 1.27 -11.59 -19.56
CA SER A 217 1.83 -10.46 -20.30
C SER A 217 0.85 -9.73 -21.21
N GLN A 218 -0.31 -10.32 -21.47
CA GLN A 218 -1.31 -9.75 -22.38
C GLN A 218 -2.74 -10.12 -22.01
N THR A 219 -3.66 -9.20 -22.30
CA THR A 219 -5.11 -9.44 -22.18
C THR A 219 -5.56 -10.57 -23.11
N GLY A 220 -6.35 -11.49 -22.60
CA GLY A 220 -6.82 -12.69 -23.29
C GLY A 220 -5.88 -13.90 -23.17
N GLN A 221 -4.73 -13.77 -22.51
CA GLN A 221 -3.89 -14.91 -22.16
C GLN A 221 -4.72 -15.90 -21.32
N GLN A 222 -4.54 -17.19 -21.60
CA GLN A 222 -5.21 -18.27 -20.89
C GLN A 222 -4.18 -19.19 -20.25
N GLU A 223 -4.40 -19.55 -19.01
CA GLU A 223 -3.62 -20.59 -18.33
C GLU A 223 -4.56 -21.67 -17.79
N THR A 224 -4.00 -22.85 -17.56
CA THR A 224 -4.69 -23.91 -16.81
C THR A 224 -3.79 -24.33 -15.67
N VAL A 225 -4.32 -24.23 -14.45
CA VAL A 225 -3.62 -24.59 -13.22
C VAL A 225 -4.46 -25.65 -12.51
N ASP A 226 -3.87 -26.81 -12.22
CA ASP A 226 -4.58 -27.94 -11.59
C ASP A 226 -5.94 -28.29 -12.24
N GLY A 227 -6.02 -28.14 -13.57
CA GLY A 227 -7.23 -28.40 -14.36
C GLY A 227 -8.27 -27.27 -14.39
N VAL A 228 -8.04 -26.15 -13.72
CA VAL A 228 -8.90 -24.96 -13.74
C VAL A 228 -8.47 -24.02 -14.88
N PRO A 229 -9.31 -23.78 -15.90
CA PRO A 229 -9.01 -22.80 -16.95
C PRO A 229 -9.24 -21.37 -16.44
N ILE A 230 -8.32 -20.46 -16.77
CA ILE A 230 -8.34 -19.06 -16.33
C ILE A 230 -8.05 -18.16 -17.53
N VAL A 231 -8.85 -17.11 -17.72
CA VAL A 231 -8.67 -16.09 -18.77
C VAL A 231 -8.31 -14.76 -18.12
N PHE A 232 -7.16 -14.19 -18.47
CA PHE A 232 -6.64 -12.98 -17.84
C PHE A 232 -6.91 -11.71 -18.64
N GLN A 233 -7.00 -10.59 -17.95
CA GLN A 233 -7.02 -9.24 -18.52
C GLN A 233 -5.97 -8.40 -17.79
N MET A 234 -5.02 -7.85 -18.55
CA MET A 234 -4.03 -6.93 -18.00
C MET A 234 -4.66 -5.55 -17.75
N THR A 235 -4.41 -4.99 -16.57
CA THR A 235 -4.91 -3.68 -16.14
C THR A 235 -3.81 -2.82 -15.48
N PRO A 236 -2.62 -2.67 -16.08
CA PRO A 236 -1.52 -1.92 -15.47
C PRO A 236 -1.84 -0.43 -15.28
N GLY A 237 -1.35 0.16 -14.18
CA GLY A 237 -1.48 1.59 -13.91
C GLY A 237 -2.83 2.02 -13.32
N THR A 238 -3.65 1.05 -12.91
CA THR A 238 -4.94 1.24 -12.25
C THR A 238 -4.77 1.35 -10.73
N GLU A 239 -5.14 0.33 -9.96
CA GLU A 239 -4.85 0.29 -8.52
C GLU A 239 -3.34 0.11 -8.34
N ALA A 240 -2.72 -0.81 -9.07
CA ALA A 240 -1.27 -1.00 -9.05
C ALA A 240 -0.63 -0.77 -10.43
N PRO A 241 0.68 -0.46 -10.48
CA PRO A 241 1.41 -0.37 -11.75
C PRO A 241 1.44 -1.72 -12.51
N SER A 242 1.38 -2.84 -11.81
CA SER A 242 1.28 -4.18 -12.38
C SER A 242 0.10 -4.92 -11.76
N GLU A 243 -0.98 -5.09 -12.52
CA GLU A 243 -2.25 -5.66 -12.06
C GLU A 243 -2.99 -6.38 -13.19
N MET A 244 -3.80 -7.38 -12.81
CA MET A 244 -4.64 -8.13 -13.74
C MET A 244 -5.95 -8.59 -13.11
N ASN A 245 -7.05 -8.50 -13.88
CA ASN A 245 -8.29 -9.22 -13.62
C ASN A 245 -8.23 -10.63 -14.22
N PHE A 246 -9.06 -11.55 -13.76
CA PHE A 246 -9.19 -12.85 -14.42
C PHE A 246 -10.52 -13.54 -14.18
N TYR A 247 -10.94 -14.32 -15.19
CA TYR A 247 -12.23 -14.98 -15.27
C TYR A 247 -12.05 -16.51 -15.27
N PHE A 248 -12.91 -17.19 -14.50
CA PHE A 248 -12.99 -18.65 -14.38
C PHE A 248 -14.21 -19.15 -15.17
N PRO A 249 -14.05 -19.62 -16.42
CA PRO A 249 -15.18 -19.96 -17.29
C PRO A 249 -16.09 -21.05 -16.75
N GLU A 250 -15.52 -22.07 -16.12
CA GLU A 250 -16.27 -23.20 -15.55
C GLU A 250 -17.12 -22.79 -14.34
N HIS A 251 -16.69 -21.76 -13.63
CA HIS A 251 -17.40 -21.22 -12.46
C HIS A 251 -18.29 -20.03 -12.79
N ARG A 252 -18.17 -19.48 -14.02
CA ARG A 252 -18.79 -18.21 -14.42
C ARG A 252 -18.49 -17.08 -13.41
N ALA A 253 -17.26 -17.10 -12.88
CA ALA A 253 -16.81 -16.24 -11.79
C ALA A 253 -15.70 -15.31 -12.27
N LEU A 254 -15.78 -14.03 -11.91
CA LEU A 254 -14.81 -12.99 -12.27
C LEU A 254 -14.09 -12.48 -11.03
N CYS A 255 -12.76 -12.60 -11.00
CA CYS A 255 -11.92 -11.85 -10.08
C CYS A 255 -11.61 -10.49 -10.70
N VAL A 256 -12.05 -9.41 -10.05
CA VAL A 256 -11.75 -8.02 -10.47
C VAL A 256 -10.62 -7.38 -9.66
N ALA A 257 -9.71 -8.22 -9.15
CA ALA A 257 -8.52 -7.82 -8.39
C ALA A 257 -8.87 -6.73 -7.35
N GLU A 258 -8.26 -5.55 -7.47
CA GLU A 258 -8.59 -4.37 -6.67
C GLU A 258 -9.12 -3.19 -7.53
N ASN A 259 -9.29 -3.43 -8.83
CA ASN A 259 -9.87 -2.49 -9.79
C ASN A 259 -11.30 -2.05 -9.45
N ALA A 260 -12.09 -2.94 -8.84
CA ALA A 260 -13.43 -2.62 -8.37
C ALA A 260 -13.67 -3.31 -7.02
N THR A 261 -13.93 -2.50 -6.00
CA THR A 261 -14.28 -2.96 -4.66
C THR A 261 -15.52 -2.19 -4.16
N HIS A 262 -16.02 -2.53 -2.98
CA HIS A 262 -17.11 -1.79 -2.33
C HIS A 262 -16.67 -0.46 -1.67
N THR A 263 -15.86 0.35 -2.35
CA THR A 263 -15.44 1.73 -1.98
C THR A 263 -14.90 2.47 -3.21
N LEU A 264 -14.94 3.81 -3.19
CA LEU A 264 -14.01 4.61 -4.00
C LEU A 264 -12.59 4.35 -3.52
N HIS A 265 -11.71 3.95 -4.44
CA HIS A 265 -10.30 3.65 -4.15
C HIS A 265 -9.40 4.89 -4.28
N ASN A 266 -8.16 4.77 -3.83
CA ASN A 266 -7.14 5.80 -3.92
C ASN A 266 -6.63 5.95 -5.36
N LEU A 267 -6.64 7.17 -5.90
CA LEU A 267 -5.80 7.57 -7.04
C LEU A 267 -4.41 8.00 -6.58
N LEU A 268 -4.30 8.45 -5.34
CA LEU A 268 -3.03 8.64 -4.63
C LEU A 268 -3.24 8.28 -3.17
N THR A 269 -2.57 7.20 -2.74
CA THR A 269 -2.61 6.81 -1.33
C THR A 269 -1.89 7.82 -0.45
N LEU A 270 -2.46 8.14 0.72
CA LEU A 270 -1.91 9.13 1.64
C LEU A 270 -0.57 8.69 2.28
N ARG A 271 -0.25 7.38 2.28
CA ARG A 271 1.10 6.91 2.68
C ARG A 271 2.19 7.39 1.73
N GLY A 272 1.82 7.81 0.52
CA GLY A 272 2.72 8.23 -0.56
C GLY A 272 2.87 7.15 -1.61
N ALA A 273 2.75 7.53 -2.88
CA ALA A 273 2.97 6.72 -4.07
C ALA A 273 3.04 7.64 -5.30
N VAL A 274 3.26 7.07 -6.48
CA VAL A 274 2.99 7.76 -7.75
C VAL A 274 1.47 7.89 -7.94
N VAL A 275 1.01 8.97 -8.57
CA VAL A 275 -0.41 9.15 -8.89
C VAL A 275 -0.86 8.17 -9.98
N ARG A 276 -1.92 7.40 -9.68
CA ARG A 276 -2.57 6.45 -10.58
C ARG A 276 -3.39 7.15 -11.67
N ASP A 277 -3.72 6.45 -12.74
CA ASP A 277 -4.45 7.03 -13.86
C ASP A 277 -5.95 6.64 -13.84
N PRO A 278 -6.85 7.52 -13.38
CA PRO A 278 -8.29 7.22 -13.38
C PRO A 278 -8.90 7.08 -14.78
N HIS A 279 -8.28 7.67 -15.81
CA HIS A 279 -8.76 7.55 -17.19
C HIS A 279 -8.52 6.13 -17.71
N GLU A 280 -7.30 5.63 -17.54
CA GLU A 280 -6.98 4.24 -17.89
C GLU A 280 -7.76 3.25 -17.02
N TRP A 281 -7.95 3.54 -15.72
CA TRP A 281 -8.78 2.73 -14.83
C TRP A 281 -10.23 2.60 -15.34
N SER A 282 -10.85 3.71 -15.73
CA SER A 282 -12.18 3.71 -16.35
C SER A 282 -12.22 2.88 -17.65
N LYS A 283 -11.20 2.99 -18.51
CA LYS A 283 -11.11 2.16 -19.72
C LYS A 283 -10.98 0.67 -19.41
N TYR A 284 -10.16 0.28 -18.44
CA TYR A 284 -10.00 -1.12 -18.05
C TYR A 284 -11.28 -1.72 -17.46
N LEU A 285 -12.05 -0.96 -16.68
CA LEU A 285 -13.38 -1.39 -16.23
C LEU A 285 -14.35 -1.54 -17.40
N THR A 286 -14.30 -0.63 -18.38
CA THR A 286 -15.06 -0.77 -19.65
C THR A 286 -14.70 -2.06 -20.38
N GLN A 287 -13.40 -2.34 -20.53
CA GLN A 287 -12.92 -3.57 -21.16
C GLN A 287 -13.35 -4.82 -20.36
N THR A 288 -13.32 -4.76 -19.03
CA THR A 288 -13.78 -5.85 -18.14
C THR A 288 -15.23 -6.20 -18.42
N ILE A 289 -16.11 -5.19 -18.50
CA ILE A 289 -17.53 -5.36 -18.81
C ILE A 289 -17.72 -6.00 -20.19
N LEU A 290 -17.01 -5.50 -21.21
CA LEU A 290 -17.11 -6.02 -22.58
C LEU A 290 -16.60 -7.46 -22.72
N MET A 291 -15.56 -7.82 -21.97
CA MET A 291 -14.95 -9.16 -22.05
C MET A 291 -15.72 -10.22 -21.27
N PHE A 292 -16.29 -9.84 -20.11
CA PHE A 292 -16.77 -10.79 -19.12
C PHE A 292 -18.21 -10.55 -18.63
N GLY A 293 -18.75 -9.35 -18.81
CA GLY A 293 -20.01 -8.94 -18.18
C GLY A 293 -21.24 -9.77 -18.57
N ASP A 294 -21.31 -10.27 -19.81
CA ASP A 294 -22.46 -11.05 -20.30
C ASP A 294 -22.49 -12.51 -19.81
N LYS A 295 -21.34 -13.03 -19.37
CA LYS A 295 -21.15 -14.44 -18.99
C LYS A 295 -20.79 -14.65 -17.51
N THR A 296 -20.71 -13.58 -16.72
CA THR A 296 -20.38 -13.65 -15.30
C THR A 296 -21.64 -13.73 -14.43
N ASP A 297 -21.70 -14.72 -13.55
CA ASP A 297 -22.78 -14.88 -12.56
C ASP A 297 -22.39 -14.36 -11.18
N VAL A 298 -21.09 -14.36 -10.86
CA VAL A 298 -20.51 -13.81 -9.63
C VAL A 298 -19.22 -13.07 -9.92
N ALA A 299 -19.04 -11.91 -9.29
CA ALA A 299 -17.77 -11.19 -9.29
C ALA A 299 -17.26 -11.03 -7.86
N PHE A 300 -15.97 -11.28 -7.63
CA PHE A 300 -15.31 -11.12 -6.35
C PHE A 300 -14.01 -10.34 -6.54
N ALA A 301 -13.50 -9.78 -5.45
CA ALA A 301 -12.30 -8.95 -5.43
C ALA A 301 -11.34 -9.42 -4.33
N SER A 302 -10.14 -8.87 -4.35
CA SER A 302 -9.10 -9.11 -3.34
C SER A 302 -9.40 -8.43 -2.00
N HIS A 303 -10.46 -7.62 -1.92
CA HIS A 303 -11.00 -7.01 -0.71
C HIS A 303 -12.53 -7.08 -0.71
N HIS A 304 -13.16 -6.83 0.44
CA HIS A 304 -14.63 -6.80 0.62
C HIS A 304 -15.35 -8.12 0.28
N TRP A 305 -16.65 -8.07 -0.06
CA TRP A 305 -17.51 -9.22 -0.37
C TRP A 305 -17.82 -9.31 -1.88
N PRO A 306 -18.26 -10.48 -2.39
CA PRO A 306 -18.67 -10.62 -3.78
C PRO A 306 -19.98 -9.91 -4.13
N THR A 307 -20.20 -9.72 -5.43
CA THR A 307 -21.48 -9.31 -6.04
C THR A 307 -22.02 -10.44 -6.91
N TRP A 308 -23.30 -10.77 -6.78
CA TRP A 308 -23.96 -11.85 -7.53
C TRP A 308 -25.05 -11.31 -8.44
N GLY A 309 -25.20 -11.97 -9.59
CA GLY A 309 -26.21 -11.62 -10.58
C GLY A 309 -25.62 -10.71 -11.66
N ARG A 310 -25.77 -11.12 -12.91
CA ARG A 310 -25.18 -10.47 -14.09
C ARG A 310 -25.50 -8.97 -14.15
N GLU A 311 -26.76 -8.60 -13.94
CA GLU A 311 -27.21 -7.21 -14.00
C GLU A 311 -26.58 -6.37 -12.89
N GLN A 312 -26.52 -6.91 -11.67
CA GLN A 312 -25.91 -6.23 -10.52
C GLN A 312 -24.41 -6.03 -10.71
N ILE A 313 -23.72 -7.04 -11.28
CA ILE A 313 -22.30 -6.98 -11.57
C ILE A 313 -22.00 -5.93 -12.64
N VAL A 314 -22.75 -5.94 -13.76
CA VAL A 314 -22.56 -4.95 -14.83
C VAL A 314 -22.86 -3.53 -14.34
N GLU A 315 -23.91 -3.35 -13.53
CA GLU A 315 -24.23 -2.05 -12.93
C GLU A 315 -23.13 -1.57 -11.98
N TRP A 316 -22.66 -2.43 -11.07
CA TRP A 316 -21.56 -2.12 -10.16
C TRP A 316 -20.29 -1.70 -10.91
N LEU A 317 -19.86 -2.49 -11.91
CA LEU A 317 -18.68 -2.16 -12.70
C LEU A 317 -18.88 -0.89 -13.54
N SER A 318 -20.08 -0.66 -14.06
CA SER A 318 -20.40 0.55 -14.84
C SER A 318 -20.32 1.80 -13.97
N LEU A 319 -20.83 1.76 -12.75
CA LEU A 319 -20.77 2.90 -11.84
C LEU A 319 -19.36 3.13 -11.27
N GLN A 320 -18.58 2.07 -11.05
CA GLN A 320 -17.14 2.21 -10.75
C GLN A 320 -16.40 2.86 -11.92
N ARG A 321 -16.62 2.41 -13.16
CA ARG A 321 -16.08 3.04 -14.38
C ARG A 321 -16.43 4.52 -14.46
N ASP A 322 -17.71 4.85 -14.27
CA ASP A 322 -18.22 6.20 -14.39
C ASP A 322 -17.68 7.10 -13.28
N MET A 323 -17.50 6.58 -12.08
CA MET A 323 -16.88 7.30 -10.96
C MET A 323 -15.45 7.72 -11.27
N TYR A 324 -14.58 6.81 -11.71
CA TYR A 324 -13.20 7.16 -12.07
C TYR A 324 -13.14 8.11 -13.27
N GLY A 325 -13.93 7.86 -14.31
CA GLY A 325 -14.04 8.73 -15.48
C GLY A 325 -14.54 10.13 -15.13
N TYR A 326 -15.54 10.24 -14.25
CA TYR A 326 -16.09 11.53 -13.80
C TYR A 326 -15.07 12.33 -12.98
N LEU A 327 -14.39 11.69 -12.02
CA LEU A 327 -13.34 12.35 -11.24
C LEU A 327 -12.23 12.88 -12.14
N HIS A 328 -11.83 12.12 -13.17
CA HIS A 328 -10.86 12.55 -14.16
C HIS A 328 -11.36 13.75 -14.98
N ASP A 329 -12.45 13.56 -15.73
CA ASP A 329 -12.90 14.50 -16.74
C ASP A 329 -13.37 15.83 -16.14
N GLN A 330 -14.08 15.78 -15.00
CA GLN A 330 -14.56 17.01 -14.37
C GLN A 330 -13.45 17.77 -13.65
N THR A 331 -12.43 17.08 -13.15
CA THR A 331 -11.23 17.77 -12.66
C THR A 331 -10.54 18.51 -13.80
N LEU A 332 -10.28 17.84 -14.93
CA LEU A 332 -9.62 18.49 -16.07
C LEU A 332 -10.46 19.61 -16.68
N ARG A 333 -11.79 19.46 -16.73
CA ARG A 333 -12.69 20.55 -17.16
C ARG A 333 -12.50 21.79 -16.28
N LEU A 334 -12.41 21.63 -14.97
CA LEU A 334 -12.25 22.74 -14.03
C LEU A 334 -10.82 23.30 -14.01
N VAL A 335 -9.80 22.46 -14.19
CA VAL A 335 -8.41 22.93 -14.43
C VAL A 335 -8.35 23.84 -15.64
N ASN A 336 -9.00 23.45 -16.76
CA ASN A 336 -9.08 24.28 -17.96
C ASN A 336 -9.92 25.55 -17.81
N GLN A 337 -10.61 25.73 -16.67
CA GLN A 337 -11.28 26.97 -16.28
C GLN A 337 -10.45 27.82 -15.32
N GLY A 338 -9.23 27.39 -14.98
CA GLY A 338 -8.29 28.12 -14.13
C GLY A 338 -8.34 27.75 -12.65
N TYR A 339 -9.13 26.75 -12.25
CA TYR A 339 -9.19 26.31 -10.85
C TYR A 339 -8.02 25.40 -10.48
N THR A 340 -7.51 25.57 -9.26
CA THR A 340 -6.45 24.75 -8.66
C THR A 340 -7.03 23.46 -8.06
N GLY A 341 -6.19 22.45 -7.86
CA GLY A 341 -6.64 21.15 -7.35
C GLY A 341 -7.34 21.23 -5.98
N THR A 342 -6.94 22.18 -5.13
CA THR A 342 -7.56 22.41 -3.83
C THR A 342 -8.94 23.06 -3.95
N GLU A 343 -9.14 24.01 -4.87
CA GLU A 343 -10.44 24.62 -5.16
C GLU A 343 -11.40 23.60 -5.78
N ILE A 344 -10.94 22.82 -6.77
CA ILE A 344 -11.75 21.80 -7.45
C ILE A 344 -12.27 20.78 -6.44
N ALA A 345 -11.45 20.37 -5.46
CA ALA A 345 -11.86 19.42 -4.44
C ALA A 345 -13.02 19.91 -3.55
N GLU A 346 -13.22 21.22 -3.41
CA GLU A 346 -14.35 21.82 -2.69
C GLU A 346 -15.55 22.12 -3.61
N MET A 347 -15.33 22.19 -4.93
CA MET A 347 -16.35 22.52 -5.94
C MET A 347 -17.03 21.31 -6.56
N ILE A 348 -16.30 20.20 -6.72
CA ILE A 348 -16.77 19.04 -7.47
C ILE A 348 -17.97 18.40 -6.75
N GLN A 349 -19.00 18.06 -7.52
CA GLN A 349 -20.18 17.36 -7.03
C GLN A 349 -20.30 16.05 -7.78
N LEU A 350 -20.44 14.93 -7.06
CA LEU A 350 -20.70 13.66 -7.71
C LEU A 350 -22.15 13.58 -8.20
N PRO A 351 -22.42 12.94 -9.36
CA PRO A 351 -23.78 12.68 -9.82
C PRO A 351 -24.60 11.88 -8.80
N PRO A 352 -25.91 12.13 -8.67
CA PRO A 352 -26.78 11.40 -7.73
C PRO A 352 -26.65 9.88 -7.82
N ALA A 353 -26.60 9.34 -9.04
CA ALA A 353 -26.45 7.90 -9.30
C ALA A 353 -25.19 7.27 -8.64
N LEU A 354 -24.11 8.04 -8.47
CA LEU A 354 -22.92 7.58 -7.74
C LEU A 354 -23.10 7.74 -6.23
N THR A 355 -23.65 8.87 -5.77
CA THR A 355 -23.84 9.15 -4.33
C THR A 355 -24.92 8.29 -3.66
N GLU A 356 -25.78 7.64 -4.44
CA GLU A 356 -26.82 6.72 -3.98
C GLU A 356 -26.33 5.27 -3.85
N LYS A 357 -25.05 5.00 -4.15
CA LYS A 357 -24.50 3.64 -4.20
C LYS A 357 -23.31 3.51 -3.25
N TRP A 358 -23.46 2.66 -2.24
CA TRP A 358 -22.47 2.50 -1.16
C TRP A 358 -21.04 2.23 -1.65
N TYR A 359 -20.87 1.43 -2.70
CA TYR A 359 -19.55 1.13 -3.27
C TYR A 359 -18.87 2.32 -3.95
N CYS A 360 -19.55 3.44 -4.18
CA CYS A 360 -18.96 4.69 -4.68
C CYS A 360 -18.57 5.67 -3.56
N HIS A 361 -18.83 5.34 -2.29
CA HIS A 361 -18.46 6.18 -1.16
C HIS A 361 -16.97 6.10 -0.85
N GLY A 362 -16.42 7.20 -0.33
CA GLY A 362 -14.99 7.37 -0.08
C GLY A 362 -14.49 6.77 1.23
N TYR A 363 -14.61 5.46 1.41
CA TYR A 363 -14.15 4.80 2.64
C TYR A 363 -12.63 4.63 2.71
N TYR A 364 -11.98 4.40 1.56
CA TYR A 364 -10.53 4.22 1.44
C TYR A 364 -9.88 5.36 0.67
N GLY A 365 -10.26 5.55 -0.59
CA GLY A 365 -10.04 6.80 -1.31
C GLY A 365 -11.08 7.86 -0.94
N SER A 366 -10.88 9.10 -1.35
CA SER A 366 -11.87 10.17 -1.18
C SER A 366 -11.92 11.03 -2.43
N VAL A 367 -13.09 11.58 -2.73
CA VAL A 367 -13.25 12.55 -3.83
C VAL A 367 -12.23 13.69 -3.70
N SER A 368 -12.09 14.27 -2.50
CA SER A 368 -11.19 15.40 -2.28
C SER A 368 -9.72 15.09 -2.62
N HIS A 369 -9.12 14.06 -2.01
CA HIS A 369 -7.70 13.79 -2.29
C HIS A 369 -7.48 13.16 -3.68
N ASN A 370 -8.47 12.46 -4.24
CA ASN A 370 -8.37 11.93 -5.60
C ASN A 370 -8.39 13.05 -6.65
N VAL A 371 -9.21 14.08 -6.47
CA VAL A 371 -9.21 15.27 -7.34
C VAL A 371 -7.86 15.99 -7.27
N LYS A 372 -7.32 16.20 -6.06
CA LYS A 372 -5.99 16.78 -5.87
C LYS A 372 -4.91 15.93 -6.54
N ALA A 373 -5.05 14.60 -6.51
CA ALA A 373 -4.16 13.69 -7.21
C ALA A 373 -4.25 13.85 -8.73
N VAL A 374 -5.46 13.89 -9.30
CA VAL A 374 -5.64 14.16 -10.74
C VAL A 374 -4.99 15.49 -11.12
N TYR A 375 -5.20 16.55 -10.34
CA TYR A 375 -4.50 17.82 -10.56
C TYR A 375 -2.98 17.64 -10.54
N GLN A 376 -2.42 16.98 -9.52
CA GLN A 376 -0.98 16.73 -9.39
C GLN A 376 -0.41 15.96 -10.59
N ARG A 377 -1.17 15.00 -11.15
CA ARG A 377 -0.76 14.23 -12.33
C ARG A 377 -0.54 15.10 -13.55
N TYR A 378 -1.39 16.10 -13.78
CA TYR A 378 -1.35 16.92 -14.99
C TYR A 378 -0.59 18.24 -14.81
N MET A 379 -0.67 18.87 -13.64
CA MET A 379 -0.13 20.20 -13.37
C MET A 379 1.12 20.18 -12.49
N GLY A 380 1.42 19.05 -11.85
CA GLY A 380 2.50 18.95 -10.87
C GLY A 380 2.13 19.60 -9.53
N TRP A 381 3.14 20.06 -8.80
CA TRP A 381 2.97 20.62 -7.45
C TRP A 381 2.59 22.10 -7.42
N PHE A 382 2.91 22.85 -8.49
CA PHE A 382 2.77 24.30 -8.55
C PHE A 382 1.38 24.69 -9.07
N ASP A 383 0.70 25.59 -8.37
CA ASP A 383 -0.68 25.96 -8.67
C ASP A 383 -0.82 27.09 -9.71
N GLY A 384 0.30 27.66 -10.16
CA GLY A 384 0.33 28.77 -11.11
C GLY A 384 0.45 30.16 -10.47
N ASN A 385 0.25 30.29 -9.15
CA ASN A 385 0.38 31.57 -8.45
C ASN A 385 1.84 31.81 -8.01
N PRO A 386 2.54 32.84 -8.51
CA PRO A 386 3.93 33.11 -8.16
C PRO A 386 4.19 33.31 -6.66
N ALA A 387 3.17 33.68 -5.86
CA ALA A 387 3.29 33.77 -4.41
C ALA A 387 3.66 32.43 -3.75
N HIS A 388 3.26 31.31 -4.35
CA HIS A 388 3.49 29.95 -3.83
C HIS A 388 4.71 29.27 -4.46
N LEU A 389 5.44 29.94 -5.36
CA LEU A 389 6.57 29.34 -6.10
C LEU A 389 7.78 29.09 -5.20
N TRP A 390 8.04 29.99 -4.24
CA TRP A 390 9.21 29.92 -3.36
C TRP A 390 8.87 30.34 -1.94
N GLU A 391 7.91 29.63 -1.34
CA GLU A 391 7.49 29.85 0.04
C GLU A 391 8.61 29.51 1.04
N HIS A 392 8.55 30.16 2.21
CA HIS A 392 9.37 29.75 3.33
C HIS A 392 9.03 28.30 3.76
N PRO A 393 10.03 27.48 4.15
CA PRO A 393 9.76 26.18 4.74
C PRO A 393 8.86 26.29 5.99
N PRO A 394 8.17 25.20 6.41
CA PRO A 394 7.13 25.24 7.43
C PRO A 394 7.50 25.98 8.73
N VAL A 395 8.68 25.74 9.30
CA VAL A 395 9.16 26.40 10.53
C VAL A 395 9.35 27.91 10.35
N GLU A 396 9.95 28.34 9.23
CA GLU A 396 10.21 29.75 8.99
C GLU A 396 8.95 30.52 8.60
N SER A 397 8.03 29.87 7.88
CA SER A 397 6.69 30.40 7.61
C SER A 397 5.88 30.55 8.90
N ALA A 398 5.88 29.52 9.76
CA ALA A 398 5.17 29.49 11.02
C ALA A 398 5.54 30.64 11.96
N LYS A 399 6.83 30.90 12.18
CA LYS A 399 7.31 32.01 13.03
C LYS A 399 6.74 33.37 12.58
N ARG A 400 6.70 33.61 11.26
CA ARG A 400 6.22 34.88 10.68
C ARG A 400 4.70 35.01 10.76
N HIS A 401 3.98 33.92 10.52
CA HIS A 401 2.52 33.89 10.67
C HIS A 401 2.10 34.15 12.11
N VAL A 402 2.78 33.53 13.09
CA VAL A 402 2.53 33.75 14.52
C VAL A 402 2.78 35.21 14.90
N ASP A 403 3.91 35.80 14.48
CA ASP A 403 4.22 37.22 14.71
C ASP A 403 3.15 38.15 14.11
N ALA A 404 2.81 37.95 12.84
CA ALA A 404 1.79 38.73 12.13
C ALA A 404 0.38 38.63 12.75
N MET A 405 0.07 37.51 13.40
CA MET A 405 -1.23 37.29 14.04
C MET A 405 -1.32 37.79 15.50
N GLY A 406 -0.26 38.41 16.04
CA GLY A 406 -0.23 38.96 17.40
C GLY A 406 0.49 38.08 18.44
N GLY A 407 1.23 37.07 18.00
CA GLY A 407 1.94 36.13 18.87
C GLY A 407 1.12 34.89 19.22
N ALA A 408 1.78 33.90 19.84
CA ALA A 408 1.21 32.57 20.06
C ALA A 408 -0.09 32.58 20.87
N SER A 409 -0.18 33.39 21.93
CA SER A 409 -1.37 33.49 22.77
C SER A 409 -2.60 33.99 22.00
N ASP A 410 -2.43 34.99 21.15
CA ASP A 410 -3.50 35.55 20.33
C ASP A 410 -3.96 34.58 19.25
N VAL A 411 -3.02 33.85 18.63
CA VAL A 411 -3.34 32.78 17.68
C VAL A 411 -4.14 31.68 18.36
N LEU A 412 -3.73 31.23 19.55
CA LEU A 412 -4.44 30.18 20.29
C LEU A 412 -5.83 30.62 20.75
N HIS A 413 -6.01 31.88 21.14
CA HIS A 413 -7.35 32.42 21.44
C HIS A 413 -8.24 32.37 20.18
N LYS A 414 -7.77 32.91 19.04
CA LYS A 414 -8.52 32.90 17.78
C LYS A 414 -8.83 31.47 17.32
N ALA A 415 -7.89 30.55 17.46
CA ALA A 415 -8.07 29.14 17.18
C ALA A 415 -9.06 28.45 18.12
N GLY A 416 -9.04 28.77 19.40
CA GLY A 416 -10.04 28.31 20.37
C GLY A 416 -11.44 28.74 19.97
N LYS A 417 -11.61 30.00 19.55
CA LYS A 417 -12.89 30.47 19.00
C LYS A 417 -13.31 29.69 17.75
N ALA A 418 -12.41 29.49 16.79
CA ALA A 418 -12.71 28.70 15.59
C ALA A 418 -13.12 27.26 15.93
N TYR A 419 -12.47 26.66 16.93
CA TYR A 419 -12.82 25.35 17.46
C TYR A 419 -14.23 25.34 18.07
N ASP A 420 -14.55 26.30 18.93
CA ASP A 420 -15.86 26.41 19.59
C ASP A 420 -16.99 26.66 18.58
N ASP A 421 -16.70 27.39 17.50
CA ASP A 421 -17.63 27.65 16.39
C ASP A 421 -17.76 26.45 15.41
N GLY A 422 -16.96 25.39 15.58
CA GLY A 422 -16.98 24.19 14.74
C GLY A 422 -16.15 24.27 13.44
N ASP A 423 -15.39 25.34 13.24
CA ASP A 423 -14.47 25.49 12.10
C ASP A 423 -13.13 24.82 12.39
N TYR A 424 -13.16 23.49 12.52
CA TYR A 424 -12.00 22.70 12.88
C TYR A 424 -10.90 22.73 11.81
N ARG A 425 -11.29 22.88 10.53
CA ARG A 425 -10.33 22.97 9.41
C ARG A 425 -9.48 24.23 9.52
N TRP A 426 -10.08 25.36 9.89
CA TRP A 426 -9.34 26.60 10.12
C TRP A 426 -8.54 26.56 11.42
N ALA A 427 -9.13 26.03 12.49
CA ALA A 427 -8.44 25.88 13.77
C ALA A 427 -7.10 25.13 13.60
N VAL A 428 -7.11 23.97 12.91
CA VAL A 428 -5.88 23.18 12.74
C VAL A 428 -4.81 23.87 11.90
N GLN A 429 -5.18 24.77 10.98
CA GLN A 429 -4.21 25.55 10.21
C GLN A 429 -3.51 26.57 11.10
N MET A 430 -4.27 27.35 11.88
CA MET A 430 -3.71 28.35 12.78
C MET A 430 -2.81 27.75 13.86
N ILE A 431 -3.27 26.68 14.52
CA ILE A 431 -2.54 26.07 15.62
C ILE A 431 -1.26 25.38 15.12
N ASN A 432 -1.27 24.83 13.91
CA ASN A 432 -0.08 24.25 13.31
C ASN A 432 1.07 25.26 13.17
N TYR A 433 0.77 26.54 12.87
CA TYR A 433 1.79 27.58 12.89
C TYR A 433 2.38 27.79 14.30
N VAL A 434 1.58 27.70 15.36
CA VAL A 434 2.11 27.81 16.74
C VAL A 434 3.04 26.64 17.04
N ILE A 435 2.65 25.41 16.70
CA ILE A 435 3.46 24.20 16.94
C ILE A 435 4.78 24.22 16.15
N PHE A 436 4.75 24.64 14.89
CA PHE A 436 5.97 24.69 14.07
C PHE A 436 6.88 25.87 14.41
N ALA A 437 6.36 26.93 15.04
CA ALA A 437 7.16 28.03 15.56
C ALA A 437 7.76 27.73 16.96
N ASP A 438 6.98 27.03 17.79
CA ASP A 438 7.33 26.64 19.16
C ASP A 438 6.87 25.18 19.40
N PRO A 439 7.74 24.19 19.11
CA PRO A 439 7.39 22.78 19.22
C PRO A 439 7.24 22.31 20.67
N ASP A 440 7.55 23.12 21.69
CA ASP A 440 7.35 22.76 23.09
C ASP A 440 6.03 23.30 23.68
N ASN A 441 5.26 24.06 22.89
CA ASN A 441 3.99 24.64 23.30
C ASN A 441 2.91 23.57 23.56
N LYS A 442 2.71 23.23 24.84
CA LYS A 442 1.78 22.16 25.25
C LYS A 442 0.32 22.51 24.95
N ASP A 443 -0.08 23.76 25.16
CA ASP A 443 -1.47 24.19 24.95
C ASP A 443 -1.84 24.10 23.46
N ALA A 444 -0.94 24.52 22.57
CA ALA A 444 -1.10 24.35 21.13
C ALA A 444 -1.24 22.88 20.74
N LYS A 445 -0.37 22.00 21.26
CA LYS A 445 -0.45 20.55 21.00
C LYS A 445 -1.78 19.95 21.47
N MET A 446 -2.25 20.32 22.65
CA MET A 446 -3.52 19.81 23.20
C MET A 446 -4.73 20.30 22.39
N LEU A 447 -4.75 21.57 21.99
CA LEU A 447 -5.82 22.11 21.15
C LEU A 447 -5.80 21.50 19.74
N GLN A 448 -4.63 21.35 19.13
CA GLN A 448 -4.47 20.69 17.83
C GLN A 448 -4.95 19.24 17.87
N ALA A 449 -4.56 18.49 18.91
CA ALA A 449 -5.02 17.12 19.08
C ALA A 449 -6.56 17.05 19.20
N SER A 450 -7.16 17.99 19.93
CA SER A 450 -8.62 18.06 20.09
C SER A 450 -9.34 18.42 18.78
N ALA A 451 -8.75 19.30 17.96
CA ALA A 451 -9.28 19.66 16.64
C ALA A 451 -9.13 18.52 15.61
N PHE A 452 -7.99 17.81 15.62
CA PHE A 452 -7.81 16.59 14.84
C PHE A 452 -8.83 15.51 15.23
N GLU A 453 -9.12 15.31 16.52
CA GLU A 453 -10.17 14.36 16.94
C GLU A 453 -11.53 14.68 16.32
N GLN A 454 -11.96 15.94 16.32
CA GLN A 454 -13.24 16.32 15.71
C GLN A 454 -13.26 16.05 14.19
N LEU A 455 -12.19 16.40 13.48
CA LEU A 455 -12.04 16.08 12.06
C LEU A 455 -12.05 14.56 11.81
N GLY A 456 -11.36 13.78 12.66
CA GLY A 456 -11.35 12.33 12.59
C GLY A 456 -12.71 11.69 12.92
N TYR A 457 -13.48 12.28 13.83
CA TYR A 457 -14.81 11.80 14.18
C TYR A 457 -15.83 12.06 13.06
N GLY A 458 -15.72 13.20 12.37
CA GLY A 458 -16.57 13.54 11.23
C GLY A 458 -16.22 12.82 9.91
N SER A 459 -15.01 12.25 9.80
CA SER A 459 -14.51 11.66 8.56
C SER A 459 -15.27 10.37 8.16
N GLU A 460 -15.86 10.36 6.95
CA GLU A 460 -16.37 9.14 6.30
C GLU A 460 -15.23 8.23 5.82
N ASN A 461 -14.09 8.82 5.46
CA ASN A 461 -12.93 8.08 5.00
C ASN A 461 -12.15 7.50 6.20
N GLY A 462 -11.96 6.18 6.21
CA GLY A 462 -11.28 5.46 7.28
C GLY A 462 -9.82 5.87 7.43
N THR A 463 -9.13 6.10 6.31
CA THR A 463 -7.72 6.52 6.32
C THR A 463 -7.54 7.94 6.85
N TRP A 464 -8.45 8.86 6.51
CA TRP A 464 -8.45 10.23 7.03
C TRP A 464 -8.70 10.25 8.53
N ARG A 465 -9.70 9.48 9.00
CA ARG A 465 -9.91 9.27 10.42
C ARG A 465 -8.63 8.85 11.12
N ASN A 466 -7.95 7.84 10.58
CA ASN A 466 -6.73 7.31 11.19
C ASN A 466 -5.59 8.34 11.18
N PHE A 467 -5.37 9.07 10.07
CA PHE A 467 -4.38 10.15 10.00
C PHE A 467 -4.61 11.22 11.08
N TYR A 468 -5.83 11.71 11.20
CA TYR A 468 -6.17 12.71 12.22
C TYR A 468 -5.97 12.17 13.63
N LEU A 469 -6.49 10.98 13.94
CA LEU A 469 -6.38 10.40 15.27
C LEU A 469 -4.94 10.01 15.63
N SER A 470 -4.13 9.58 14.67
CA SER A 470 -2.70 9.32 14.86
C SER A 470 -1.94 10.61 15.17
N GLY A 471 -2.22 11.70 14.46
CA GLY A 471 -1.65 13.01 14.77
C GLY A 471 -2.04 13.49 16.17
N ALA A 472 -3.32 13.36 16.54
CA ALA A 472 -3.80 13.69 17.88
C ALA A 472 -3.11 12.85 18.96
N TYR A 473 -2.92 11.55 18.70
CA TYR A 473 -2.23 10.65 19.62
C TYR A 473 -0.78 11.07 19.83
N GLU A 474 -0.01 11.33 18.77
CA GLU A 474 1.41 11.67 18.90
C GLU A 474 1.62 13.04 19.56
N LEU A 475 0.73 14.01 19.31
CA LEU A 475 0.77 15.30 20.01
C LEU A 475 0.55 15.19 21.52
N ARG A 476 -0.20 14.17 21.97
CA ARG A 476 -0.50 13.93 23.39
C ARG A 476 0.49 12.99 24.08
N ASN A 477 0.95 11.96 23.38
CA ASN A 477 1.65 10.83 23.97
C ASN A 477 3.08 10.62 23.44
N GLY A 478 3.49 11.38 22.41
CA GLY A 478 4.73 11.16 21.68
C GLY A 478 4.60 10.11 20.57
N SER A 479 5.69 9.94 19.81
CA SER A 479 5.72 9.05 18.63
C SER A 479 5.48 7.59 19.01
N PHE A 480 4.59 6.93 18.26
CA PHE A 480 4.42 5.47 18.32
C PHE A 480 5.30 4.72 17.31
N GLY A 481 6.13 5.43 16.54
CA GLY A 481 7.06 4.86 15.56
C GLY A 481 6.38 4.21 14.37
N THR A 482 7.01 3.17 13.82
CA THR A 482 6.55 2.44 12.62
C THR A 482 6.26 0.97 12.96
N PRO A 483 4.98 0.59 13.16
CA PRO A 483 4.61 -0.74 13.66
C PRO A 483 4.86 -1.88 12.66
N THR A 484 4.64 -1.64 11.38
CA THR A 484 4.75 -2.66 10.32
C THR A 484 6.07 -2.52 9.57
N LYS A 485 6.73 -3.66 9.31
CA LYS A 485 7.94 -3.72 8.48
C LYS A 485 7.64 -4.54 7.24
N THR A 486 7.74 -3.91 6.07
CA THR A 486 7.51 -4.55 4.77
C THR A 486 8.77 -5.19 4.20
N GLU A 487 9.95 -4.76 4.64
CA GLU A 487 11.23 -5.34 4.25
C GLU A 487 11.43 -6.72 4.89
N SER A 488 11.74 -7.72 4.07
CA SER A 488 12.04 -9.09 4.53
C SER A 488 13.21 -9.69 3.78
N ALA A 489 13.81 -10.74 4.33
CA ALA A 489 14.94 -11.42 3.70
C ALA A 489 14.59 -11.96 2.29
N SER A 490 13.36 -12.43 2.09
CA SER A 490 12.91 -12.90 0.77
C SER A 490 12.74 -11.74 -0.23
N MET A 491 12.25 -10.58 0.22
CA MET A 491 12.18 -9.36 -0.61
C MET A 491 13.57 -8.88 -1.01
N LEU A 492 14.52 -8.87 -0.07
CA LEU A 492 15.91 -8.49 -0.35
C LEU A 492 16.58 -9.48 -1.31
N ASN A 493 16.33 -10.78 -1.16
CA ASN A 493 16.87 -11.81 -2.06
C ASN A 493 16.29 -11.77 -3.48
N ALA A 494 15.11 -11.15 -3.64
CA ALA A 494 14.45 -10.95 -4.93
C ALA A 494 15.02 -9.77 -5.73
N LEU A 495 15.83 -8.90 -5.12
CA LEU A 495 16.44 -7.75 -5.80
C LEU A 495 17.35 -8.18 -6.96
N THR A 496 17.23 -7.48 -8.08
CA THR A 496 18.22 -7.52 -9.17
C THR A 496 19.50 -6.79 -8.77
N VAL A 497 20.62 -7.05 -9.47
CA VAL A 497 21.87 -6.31 -9.25
C VAL A 497 21.65 -4.80 -9.34
N ASP A 498 20.93 -4.36 -10.37
CA ASP A 498 20.65 -2.94 -10.60
C ASP A 498 19.87 -2.31 -9.44
N GLN A 499 18.81 -2.96 -8.95
CA GLN A 499 18.01 -2.46 -7.81
C GLN A 499 18.81 -2.41 -6.50
N ILE A 500 19.78 -3.30 -6.30
CA ILE A 500 20.68 -3.24 -5.13
C ILE A 500 21.54 -1.99 -5.20
N PHE A 501 22.14 -1.70 -6.35
CA PHE A 501 22.97 -0.52 -6.52
C PHE A 501 22.15 0.78 -6.51
N ASP A 502 20.92 0.78 -7.04
CA ASP A 502 19.97 1.88 -6.86
C ASP A 502 19.72 2.14 -5.38
N SER A 503 19.47 1.09 -4.59
CA SER A 503 19.23 1.23 -3.15
C SER A 503 20.45 1.82 -2.42
N VAL A 504 21.67 1.45 -2.81
CA VAL A 504 22.89 2.03 -2.25
C VAL A 504 23.09 3.48 -2.71
N SER A 505 22.79 3.79 -3.98
CA SER A 505 22.99 5.14 -4.54
C SER A 505 22.09 6.17 -3.87
N LEU A 506 20.85 5.79 -3.54
CA LEU A 506 19.88 6.62 -2.81
C LEU A 506 20.32 6.97 -1.38
N LEU A 507 21.20 6.18 -0.78
CA LEU A 507 21.71 6.42 0.57
C LEU A 507 22.96 7.30 0.60
N VAL A 508 23.54 7.66 -0.56
CA VAL A 508 24.74 8.49 -0.61
C VAL A 508 24.46 9.89 -0.06
N ASN A 509 25.17 10.26 0.99
CA ASN A 509 25.20 11.63 1.48
C ASN A 509 26.05 12.48 0.51
N GLY A 510 25.39 13.11 -0.46
CA GLY A 510 26.04 13.94 -1.48
C GLY A 510 27.02 14.98 -0.93
N PRO A 511 26.63 15.81 0.06
CA PRO A 511 27.55 16.77 0.69
C PRO A 511 28.81 16.17 1.33
N LYS A 512 28.72 14.98 1.95
CA LYS A 512 29.91 14.27 2.47
C LYS A 512 30.75 13.69 1.32
N ALA A 513 30.11 13.25 0.23
CA ALA A 513 30.75 12.51 -0.85
C ALA A 513 31.25 13.37 -2.04
N TRP A 514 30.86 14.64 -2.15
CA TRP A 514 31.11 15.47 -3.34
C TRP A 514 32.58 15.67 -3.76
N LYS A 515 33.53 15.50 -2.83
CA LYS A 515 34.98 15.58 -3.09
C LYS A 515 35.61 14.21 -3.34
N THR A 516 34.88 13.13 -3.07
CA THR A 516 35.37 11.76 -3.25
C THR A 516 35.20 11.34 -4.69
N ARG A 517 36.25 10.69 -5.21
CA ARG A 517 36.22 9.95 -6.47
C ARG A 517 36.56 8.50 -6.19
N MET A 518 35.75 7.60 -6.68
CA MET A 518 35.93 6.17 -6.49
C MET A 518 35.27 5.40 -7.61
N THR A 519 35.99 4.44 -8.19
CA THR A 519 35.47 3.49 -9.18
C THR A 519 35.61 2.08 -8.61
N THR A 520 34.51 1.36 -8.52
CA THR A 520 34.47 -0.03 -8.04
C THR A 520 33.86 -0.94 -9.08
N ASP A 521 34.49 -2.08 -9.35
CA ASP A 521 33.96 -3.12 -10.22
C ASP A 521 33.48 -4.31 -9.39
N TRP A 522 32.33 -4.86 -9.75
CA TRP A 522 31.68 -5.97 -9.06
C TRP A 522 31.45 -7.10 -10.08
N ARG A 523 32.30 -8.12 -10.01
CA ARG A 523 32.20 -9.32 -10.85
C ARG A 523 31.21 -10.29 -10.22
N ILE A 524 30.00 -10.36 -10.77
CA ILE A 524 28.90 -11.20 -10.27
C ILE A 524 29.01 -12.55 -10.97
N SER A 525 29.66 -13.51 -10.30
CA SER A 525 30.15 -14.75 -10.93
C SER A 525 29.04 -15.70 -11.38
N ASP A 526 27.90 -15.71 -10.68
CA ASP A 526 26.71 -16.50 -11.01
C ASP A 526 25.84 -15.90 -12.13
N GLU A 527 26.07 -14.63 -12.49
CA GLU A 527 25.40 -13.96 -13.61
C GLU A 527 26.33 -13.66 -14.80
N ASN A 528 27.63 -14.00 -14.68
CA ASN A 528 28.65 -13.74 -15.69
C ASN A 528 28.68 -12.27 -16.18
N ARG A 529 28.46 -11.31 -15.27
CA ARG A 529 28.48 -9.87 -15.55
C ARG A 529 29.46 -9.13 -14.65
N THR A 530 29.98 -8.01 -15.14
CA THR A 530 30.76 -7.06 -14.33
C THR A 530 29.99 -5.76 -14.23
N HIS A 531 29.58 -5.41 -13.02
CA HIS A 531 28.84 -4.18 -12.72
C HIS A 531 29.81 -3.14 -12.15
N ARG A 532 29.89 -1.97 -12.76
CA ARG A 532 30.71 -0.86 -12.30
C ARG A 532 29.86 0.12 -11.51
N ALA A 533 30.39 0.62 -10.39
CA ALA A 533 29.83 1.74 -9.64
C ALA A 533 30.89 2.84 -9.47
N GLU A 534 30.54 4.05 -9.91
CA GLU A 534 31.37 5.26 -9.91
C GLU A 534 30.77 6.32 -8.99
N LEU A 535 31.49 6.65 -7.92
CA LEU A 535 31.15 7.76 -7.04
C LEU A 535 31.92 9.00 -7.49
N ARG A 536 31.20 10.03 -7.93
CA ARG A 536 31.76 11.33 -8.29
C ARG A 536 30.74 12.43 -8.09
N ASN A 537 31.19 13.60 -7.64
CA ASN A 537 30.33 14.78 -7.41
C ASN A 537 29.17 14.49 -6.45
N GLY A 538 29.34 13.53 -5.53
CA GLY A 538 28.32 13.19 -4.53
C GLY A 538 27.22 12.27 -5.04
N VAL A 539 27.39 11.68 -6.22
CA VAL A 539 26.45 10.74 -6.83
C VAL A 539 27.17 9.43 -7.15
N LEU A 540 26.53 8.30 -6.84
CA LEU A 540 26.98 6.96 -7.23
C LEU A 540 26.23 6.53 -8.50
N ILE A 541 26.89 6.55 -9.64
CA ILE A 541 26.36 6.04 -10.91
C ILE A 541 26.83 4.62 -11.09
N HIS A 542 25.96 3.72 -11.54
CA HIS A 542 26.32 2.33 -11.76
C HIS A 542 25.77 1.81 -13.08
N TYR A 543 26.47 0.86 -13.68
CA TYR A 543 26.19 0.32 -15.01
C TYR A 543 26.99 -0.95 -15.28
N ASP A 544 26.52 -1.80 -16.18
CA ASP A 544 27.31 -2.95 -16.64
C ASP A 544 28.43 -2.54 -17.58
N LEU A 545 29.58 -3.19 -17.41
CA LEU A 545 30.68 -3.09 -18.35
C LEU A 545 30.44 -4.04 -19.54
N PRO A 546 30.60 -3.57 -20.78
CA PRO A 546 30.61 -4.46 -21.94
C PRO A 546 31.84 -5.37 -21.92
N ALA A 547 31.72 -6.54 -22.54
CA ALA A 547 32.84 -7.46 -22.70
C ALA A 547 34.02 -6.78 -23.44
N GLY A 548 35.23 -6.91 -22.90
CA GLY A 548 36.43 -6.31 -23.50
C GLY A 548 36.56 -4.79 -23.27
N PHE A 549 35.79 -4.20 -22.36
CA PHE A 549 35.94 -2.80 -21.98
C PHE A 549 37.38 -2.46 -21.58
N ALA A 550 37.98 -1.48 -22.27
CA ALA A 550 39.37 -1.03 -22.09
C ALA A 550 39.48 0.36 -21.45
N GLY A 551 38.44 0.80 -20.72
CA GLY A 551 38.45 2.08 -20.02
C GLY A 551 39.29 2.07 -18.73
N PRO A 552 39.18 3.13 -17.91
CA PRO A 552 39.97 3.26 -16.68
C PRO A 552 39.80 2.06 -15.75
N ALA A 553 40.91 1.63 -15.14
CA ALA A 553 40.90 0.60 -14.12
C ALA A 553 40.09 1.05 -12.90
N ALA A 554 39.34 0.13 -12.29
CA ALA A 554 38.69 0.39 -11.02
C ALA A 554 39.72 0.47 -9.88
N ASP A 555 39.44 1.28 -8.87
CA ASP A 555 40.22 1.33 -7.63
C ASP A 555 40.14 0.01 -6.86
N MET A 556 39.01 -0.69 -6.99
CA MET A 556 38.74 -1.96 -6.36
C MET A 556 37.85 -2.83 -7.25
N THR A 557 38.17 -4.12 -7.38
CA THR A 557 37.31 -5.13 -7.99
C THR A 557 36.90 -6.16 -6.95
N CYS A 558 35.60 -6.39 -6.77
CA CYS A 558 35.05 -7.40 -5.86
C CYS A 558 34.39 -8.52 -6.69
N THR A 559 34.84 -9.77 -6.53
CA THR A 559 34.26 -10.95 -7.19
C THR A 559 33.46 -11.76 -6.19
N LEU A 560 32.18 -12.02 -6.49
CA LEU A 560 31.24 -12.71 -5.61
C LEU A 560 29.97 -13.14 -6.36
N THR A 561 29.09 -13.89 -5.71
CA THR A 561 27.76 -14.24 -6.25
C THR A 561 26.71 -13.20 -5.88
N ARG A 562 25.61 -13.06 -6.64
CA ARG A 562 24.51 -12.13 -6.31
C ARG A 562 23.98 -12.30 -4.88
N PRO A 563 23.73 -13.51 -4.35
CA PRO A 563 23.32 -13.67 -2.94
C PRO A 563 24.34 -13.11 -1.94
N THR A 564 25.64 -13.22 -2.25
CA THR A 564 26.71 -12.64 -1.41
C THR A 564 26.72 -11.12 -1.52
N LEU A 565 26.41 -10.55 -2.70
CA LEU A 565 26.29 -9.10 -2.92
C LEU A 565 25.19 -8.53 -2.03
N ILE A 566 24.01 -9.15 -2.09
CA ILE A 566 22.84 -8.79 -1.30
C ILE A 566 23.20 -8.82 0.18
N ALA A 567 23.75 -9.93 0.67
CA ALA A 567 24.13 -10.05 2.07
C ALA A 567 25.15 -8.97 2.50
N MET A 568 26.12 -8.63 1.66
CA MET A 568 27.12 -7.61 1.97
C MET A 568 26.54 -6.19 2.00
N LEU A 569 25.70 -5.81 1.02
CA LEU A 569 25.19 -4.45 0.88
C LEU A 569 23.97 -4.17 1.77
N THR A 570 23.20 -5.20 2.13
CA THR A 570 22.07 -5.10 3.08
C THR A 570 22.51 -5.26 4.55
N GLY A 571 23.80 -5.51 4.80
CA GLY A 571 24.34 -5.68 6.16
C GLY A 571 24.12 -7.06 6.79
N GLY A 572 23.60 -8.04 6.04
CA GLY A 572 23.46 -9.43 6.48
C GLY A 572 24.80 -10.19 6.60
N THR A 573 25.88 -9.70 6.01
CA THR A 573 27.23 -10.24 6.16
C THR A 573 28.26 -9.12 6.12
N ASP A 574 29.19 -9.12 7.08
CA ASP A 574 30.33 -8.21 7.07
C ASP A 574 31.24 -8.49 5.84
N PRO A 575 31.59 -7.47 5.03
CA PRO A 575 32.47 -7.64 3.88
C PRO A 575 33.78 -8.36 4.20
N ALA A 576 34.41 -8.07 5.34
CA ALA A 576 35.67 -8.71 5.72
C ALA A 576 35.44 -10.20 6.09
N ALA A 577 34.30 -10.54 6.68
CA ALA A 577 33.91 -11.93 6.92
C ALA A 577 33.62 -12.69 5.61
N ALA A 578 32.96 -12.06 4.62
CA ALA A 578 32.73 -12.67 3.31
C ALA A 578 34.04 -13.00 2.59
N VAL A 579 35.04 -12.11 2.69
CA VAL A 579 36.39 -12.33 2.13
C VAL A 579 37.14 -13.43 2.88
N ARG A 580 37.19 -13.40 4.21
CA ARG A 580 37.84 -14.46 5.00
C ARG A 580 37.21 -15.84 4.77
N GLY A 581 35.89 -15.89 4.57
CA GLY A 581 35.15 -17.10 4.27
C GLY A 581 35.24 -17.58 2.82
N GLY A 582 35.98 -16.88 1.95
CA GLY A 582 36.14 -17.24 0.53
C GLY A 582 34.89 -17.01 -0.33
N LYS A 583 33.86 -16.33 0.19
CA LYS A 583 32.62 -16.01 -0.55
C LYS A 583 32.76 -14.77 -1.43
N ALA A 584 33.72 -13.91 -1.12
CA ALA A 584 34.09 -12.75 -1.92
C ALA A 584 35.61 -12.67 -2.09
N LYS A 585 36.08 -12.15 -3.22
CA LYS A 585 37.50 -11.87 -3.49
C LYS A 585 37.66 -10.40 -3.87
N ILE A 586 38.56 -9.69 -3.19
CA ILE A 586 38.85 -8.27 -3.49
C ILE A 586 40.23 -8.16 -4.13
N GLU A 587 40.30 -7.42 -5.24
CA GLU A 587 41.51 -6.98 -5.93
C GLU A 587 41.56 -5.44 -5.90
N GLY A 588 42.74 -4.82 -5.79
CA GLY A 588 42.87 -3.35 -5.64
C GLY A 588 42.82 -2.89 -4.17
N ASP A 589 42.26 -1.71 -3.92
CA ASP A 589 42.19 -1.08 -2.60
C ASP A 589 40.92 -1.48 -1.81
N PRO A 590 41.01 -2.38 -0.81
CA PRO A 590 39.84 -2.79 -0.02
C PRO A 590 39.28 -1.68 0.88
N ALA A 591 40.03 -0.58 1.12
CA ALA A 591 39.55 0.54 1.92
C ALA A 591 38.37 1.26 1.27
N LYS A 592 38.17 1.09 -0.04
CA LYS A 592 37.06 1.68 -0.80
C LYS A 592 35.68 1.24 -0.31
N LEU A 593 35.52 0.00 0.17
CA LEU A 593 34.24 -0.44 0.75
C LEU A 593 33.92 0.28 2.06
N ALA A 594 34.91 0.44 2.93
CA ALA A 594 34.75 1.18 4.18
C ALA A 594 34.52 2.67 3.92
N GLN A 595 35.22 3.23 2.93
CA GLN A 595 35.01 4.60 2.47
C GLN A 595 33.59 4.82 1.96
N LEU A 596 33.08 3.94 1.07
CA LEU A 596 31.71 4.02 0.58
C LEU A 596 30.70 3.98 1.74
N LYS A 597 30.85 3.01 2.65
CA LYS A 597 29.97 2.86 3.82
C LYS A 597 29.96 4.13 4.70
N GLY A 598 31.10 4.79 4.87
CA GLY A 598 31.20 6.04 5.62
C GLY A 598 30.52 7.25 4.97
N LEU A 599 30.13 7.12 3.69
CA LEU A 599 29.44 8.16 2.91
C LEU A 599 27.94 7.90 2.78
N LEU A 600 27.42 6.79 3.29
CA LEU A 600 25.99 6.48 3.27
C LEU A 600 25.31 7.00 4.54
N ASP A 601 24.14 7.62 4.39
CA ASP A 601 23.24 7.93 5.50
C ASP A 601 22.36 6.72 5.84
N LYS A 602 21.74 6.78 7.01
CA LYS A 602 20.76 5.79 7.47
C LYS A 602 19.38 6.45 7.48
N PRO A 603 18.36 5.85 6.84
CA PRO A 603 17.00 6.35 6.97
C PRO A 603 16.51 6.28 8.41
N ASP A 604 15.78 7.30 8.86
CA ASP A 604 15.11 7.29 10.17
C ASP A 604 13.68 6.76 10.01
N PRO A 605 13.34 5.55 10.50
CA PRO A 605 11.99 5.02 10.39
C PRO A 605 10.98 5.70 11.33
N ASN A 606 11.41 6.61 12.21
CA ASN A 606 10.56 7.21 13.24
C ASN A 606 10.52 8.74 13.18
N PHE A 607 10.82 9.33 12.01
CA PHE A 607 10.79 10.79 11.84
C PHE A 607 9.45 11.41 12.28
N ALA A 608 9.52 12.65 12.76
CA ALA A 608 8.37 13.42 13.21
C ALA A 608 7.47 13.84 12.03
N ILE A 609 6.15 13.85 12.25
CA ILE A 609 5.17 14.24 11.22
C ILE A 609 4.41 15.51 11.63
N VAL A 610 3.91 15.55 12.87
CA VAL A 610 3.06 16.64 13.38
C VAL A 610 3.83 17.70 14.19
N THR A 611 5.16 17.61 14.20
CA THR A 611 6.09 18.59 14.77
C THR A 611 7.33 18.68 13.87
N PRO A 612 8.11 19.79 13.93
CA PRO A 612 9.39 19.93 13.24
C PRO A 612 10.42 18.84 13.53
#